data_AF-A0A7R7EWX7-F1
#
_entry.id   AF-A0A7R7EWX7-F1
#
_cell.length_a   1.000
_cell.length_b   1.000
_cell.length_c   1.000
_cell.angle_alpha   90.00
_cell.angle_beta   90.00
_cell.angle_gamma   90.00
#
_symmetry.space_group_name_H-M   'P 1'
#
loop_
_entity.id
_entity.type
_entity.pdbx_description
1 polymer ?
#
loop_
_entity_poly.entity_id
_entity_poly.type
_entity_poly.pdbx_seq_one_letter_code
_entity_poly.pdbx_strand_id
1 'polypeptide(L)' 'MAFKLSYELVDAAKGRGEAICKKEETHRMAEANRAFAHFR' A
#
# COMPACT_ATOMS: atom_id res chain seq x y z
N MET A 1 2.36 -21.13 7.46
CA MET A 1 2.34 -19.66 7.68
C MET A 1 3.65 -19.00 7.25
N ALA A 2 4.82 -19.46 7.71
CA ALA A 2 6.12 -18.83 7.43
C ALA A 2 6.46 -18.65 5.95
N PHE A 3 6.18 -19.63 5.09
CA PHE A 3 6.45 -19.53 3.65
C PHE A 3 5.67 -18.41 2.96
N LYS A 4 4.40 -18.20 3.30
CA LYS A 4 3.59 -17.13 2.70
C LYS A 4 4.12 -15.75 3.08
N LEU A 5 4.53 -15.60 4.34
CA LEU A 5 5.13 -14.35 4.83
C LEU A 5 6.48 -14.08 4.17
N SER A 6 7.33 -15.09 4.00
CA SER A 6 8.62 -14.91 3.33
C SER A 6 8.46 -14.50 1.85
N TYR A 7 7.48 -15.08 1.15
CA TYR A 7 7.18 -14.68 -0.24
C TYR A 7 6.67 -13.23 -0.31
N GLU A 8 5.72 -12.85 0.55
CA GLU A 8 5.24 -11.47 0.67
C GLU A 8 6.37 -10.48 0.95
N LEU A 9 7.29 -10.81 1.86
CA LEU A 9 8.44 -9.95 2.18
C LEU A 9 9.41 -9.79 1.00
N VAL A 10 9.68 -10.87 0.25
CA VAL A 10 10.53 -10.82 -0.94
C VAL A 10 9.87 -10.02 -2.07
N ASP A 11 8.56 -10.18 -2.25
CA ASP A 11 7.81 -9.42 -3.26
C ASP A 11 7.74 -7.94 -2.90
N ALA A 12 7.47 -7.62 -1.63
CA ALA A 12 7.49 -6.25 -1.12
C ALA A 12 8.86 -5.59 -1.28
N ALA A 13 9.96 -6.34 -1.03
CA ALA A 13 11.33 -5.85 -1.25
C ALA A 13 11.62 -5.56 -2.73
N LYS A 14 10.96 -6.26 -3.66
CA LYS A 14 11.03 -6.01 -5.11
C LYS A 14 10.02 -4.95 -5.59
N GLY A 15 9.34 -4.25 -4.68
CA GLY A 15 8.33 -3.26 -5.00
C GLY A 15 7.07 -3.85 -5.64
N ARG A 16 6.77 -5.12 -5.37
CA ARG A 16 5.60 -5.85 -5.89
C ARG A 16 4.80 -6.48 -4.74
N GLY A 17 3.63 -7.03 -5.06
CA GLY A 17 2.77 -7.71 -4.08
C GLY A 17 1.61 -6.86 -3.58
N GLU A 18 0.68 -7.50 -2.86
CA GLU A 18 -0.56 -6.86 -2.38
C GLU A 18 -0.27 -5.69 -1.44
N ALA A 19 0.76 -5.79 -0.60
CA ALA A 19 1.13 -4.73 0.34
C ALA A 19 1.49 -3.41 -0.36
N ILE A 20 2.19 -3.49 -1.50
CA ILE A 20 2.57 -2.31 -2.29
C ILE A 20 1.35 -1.74 -3.02
N CYS A 21 0.51 -2.62 -3.60
CA CYS A 21 -0.73 -2.19 -4.27
C CYS A 21 -1.65 -1.43 -3.30
N LYS A 22 -1.86 -1.97 -2.08
CA LYS A 22 -2.67 -1.30 -1.04
C LYS A 22 -2.08 0.03 -0.61
N LYS A 23 -0.76 0.13 -0.51
CA LYS A 23 -0.07 1.40 -0.22
C LYS A 23 -0.34 2.43 -1.31
N GLU A 24 -0.18 2.07 -2.58
CA GLU A 24 -0.42 2.97 -3.72
C GLU A 24 -1.88 3.40 -3.85
N GLU A 25 -2.82 2.48 -3.63
CA GLU A 25 -4.25 2.78 -3.62
C GLU A 25 -4.60 3.75 -2.50
N THR A 26 -4.05 3.54 -1.30
CA THR A 26 -4.23 4.45 -0.16
C THR A 26 -3.68 5.83 -0.47
N HIS A 27 -2.50 5.93 -1.09
CA HIS A 27 -1.93 7.22 -1.48
C HIS A 27 -2.76 7.93 -2.54
N ARG A 28 -3.23 7.22 -3.58
CA ARG A 28 -4.12 7.79 -4.61
C ARG A 28 -5.43 8.28 -4.01
N MET A 29 -6.03 7.51 -3.11
CA MET A 29 -7.25 7.89 -2.43
C MET A 29 -7.05 9.10 -1.49
N ALA A 30 -5.90 9.19 -0.83
CA ALA A 30 -5.53 10.35 -0.03
C ALA A 30 -5.32 11.61 -0.90
N GLU A 31 -4.70 11.47 -2.07
CA GLU A 31 -4.51 12.57 -3.01
C GLU A 31 -5.84 13.08 -3.59
N ALA A 32 -6.75 12.16 -3.94
CA ALA A 32 -8.10 12.50 -4.38
C ALA A 32 -8.89 13.30 -3.31
N ASN A 33 -8.71 12.96 -2.03
CA ASN A 33 -9.37 13.62 -0.92
C ASN A 33 -8.58 14.79 -0.33
N ARG A 34 -7.50 15.24 -1.00
CA ARG A 34 -6.66 16.35 -0.52
C ARG A 34 -7.46 17.65 -0.32
N ALA A 35 -8.47 17.88 -1.15
CA ALA A 35 -9.37 19.03 -1.01
C ALA A 35 -10.17 19.03 0.31
N PHE A 36 -10.41 17.84 0.88
CA PHE A 36 -11.12 17.67 2.14
C PHE A 36 -10.21 17.67 3.36
N ALA A 37 -8.89 17.82 3.20
CA ALA A 37 -7.92 17.79 4.30
C ALA A 37 -8.14 18.89 5.35
N HIS A 38 -8.89 19.94 5.01
CA HIS A 38 -9.23 21.06 5.89
C HIS A 38 -10.50 20.82 6.71
N PHE A 39 -11.32 19.81 6.39
CA PHE A 39 -12.45 19.39 7.20
C PHE A 39 -11.94 18.43 8.29
N ARG A 40 -11.55 18.99 9.44
CA ARG A 40 -11.20 18.24 10.64
C ARG A 40 -12.42 18.01 11.52
#